data_AF-A0A9Q1HUR1-F1
#
_entry.id   AF-A0A9Q1HUR1-F1
#
_cell.length_a   1.000
_cell.length_b   1.000
_cell.length_c   1.000
_cell.angle_alpha   90.00
_cell.angle_beta   90.00
_cell.angle_gamma   90.00
#
_symmetry.space_group_name_H-M   'P 1'
#
loop_
_entity.id
_entity.type
_entity.pdbx_description
1 polymer ?
#
loop_
_entity_poly.entity_id
_entity_poly.type
_entity_poly.pdbx_seq_one_letter_code
_entity_poly.pdbx_strand_id
1 'polypeptide(L)'
;MASYFDEHDCEPTNPEEQYRQNALLELARSLMQGMDIDLGPFEVSDWDNRLPPPAARAITQNLPTVVITPEQADKGLKCPVCLLEFEELETVRKMPCQHFFHAGCILPWLGKTNSCPLCRLELPTDNQEYEEFKKDKERRKQKEHRLENLHGAMYT
;
A
#
# COMPACT_ATOMS: atom_id res chain seq x y z
N MET A 1 -27.85 -4.63 -32.94
CA MET A 1 -26.88 -4.92 -31.86
C MET A 1 -27.63 -4.66 -30.57
N ALA A 2 -27.89 -5.69 -29.77
CA ALA A 2 -28.52 -5.52 -28.46
C ALA A 2 -27.56 -4.74 -27.55
N SER A 3 -28.09 -3.95 -26.62
CA SER A 3 -27.24 -3.21 -25.67
C SER A 3 -26.68 -4.19 -24.64
N TYR A 4 -25.51 -3.88 -24.07
CA TYR A 4 -24.90 -4.64 -22.98
C TYR A 4 -25.86 -4.91 -21.79
N PHE A 5 -26.86 -4.03 -21.61
CA PHE A 5 -27.88 -4.18 -20.58
C PHE A 5 -28.95 -5.22 -20.93
N ASP A 6 -29.22 -5.45 -22.22
CA ASP A 6 -30.16 -6.48 -22.69
C ASP A 6 -29.54 -7.90 -22.63
N GLU A 7 -28.21 -8.02 -22.65
CA GLU A 7 -27.50 -9.31 -22.54
C GLU A 7 -27.48 -9.86 -21.10
N HIS A 8 -27.81 -9.03 -20.11
CA HIS A 8 -27.68 -9.35 -18.68
C HIS A 8 -28.99 -9.25 -17.88
N ASP A 9 -30.15 -9.19 -18.55
CA ASP A 9 -31.48 -9.10 -17.92
C ASP A 9 -31.56 -8.02 -16.82
N CYS A 10 -30.90 -6.89 -17.04
CA CYS A 10 -30.86 -5.81 -16.06
C CYS A 10 -32.11 -4.92 -16.20
N GLU A 11 -33.13 -5.15 -15.38
CA GLU A 11 -34.31 -4.28 -15.33
C GLU A 11 -34.11 -3.06 -14.40
N PRO A 12 -34.59 -1.86 -14.77
CA PRO A 12 -34.59 -0.71 -13.87
C PRO A 12 -35.54 -1.00 -12.68
N THR A 13 -34.98 -1.00 -11.46
CA THR A 13 -35.74 -1.26 -10.24
C THR A 13 -36.90 -0.26 -10.07
N ASN A 14 -38.09 -0.76 -9.71
CA ASN A 14 -39.27 0.06 -9.44
C ASN A 14 -38.96 1.11 -8.33
N PRO A 15 -39.35 2.39 -8.50
CA PRO A 15 -39.14 3.45 -7.52
C PRO A 15 -39.56 3.09 -6.08
N GLU A 16 -40.62 2.30 -5.89
CA GLU A 16 -41.08 1.87 -4.55
C GLU A 16 -40.14 0.83 -3.90
N GLU A 17 -39.56 -0.05 -4.71
CA GLU A 17 -38.65 -1.11 -4.26
C GLU A 17 -37.28 -0.54 -3.92
N GLN A 18 -36.86 0.47 -4.70
CA GLN A 18 -35.69 1.29 -4.44
C GLN A 18 -35.82 2.08 -3.13
N TYR A 19 -36.99 2.65 -2.85
CA TYR A 19 -37.27 3.32 -1.56
C TYR A 19 -37.18 2.36 -0.36
N ARG A 20 -37.67 1.12 -0.50
CA ARG A 20 -37.60 0.09 0.56
C ARG A 20 -36.18 -0.40 0.82
N GLN A 21 -35.38 -0.63 -0.23
CA GLN A 21 -33.96 -0.96 -0.07
C GLN A 21 -33.19 0.19 0.59
N ASN A 22 -33.47 1.43 0.19
CA ASN A 22 -32.87 2.61 0.82
C ASN A 22 -33.29 2.75 2.30
N ALA A 23 -34.55 2.47 2.64
CA ALA A 23 -35.02 2.49 4.03
C ALA A 23 -34.36 1.43 4.91
N LEU A 24 -34.12 0.22 4.39
CA LEU A 24 -33.38 -0.83 5.07
C LEU A 24 -31.90 -0.45 5.28
N LEU A 25 -31.28 0.18 4.27
CA LEU A 25 -29.91 0.69 4.37
C LEU A 25 -29.81 1.84 5.38
N GLU A 26 -30.81 2.73 5.45
CA GLU A 26 -30.89 3.80 6.44
C GLU A 26 -31.13 3.26 7.86
N LEU A 27 -31.93 2.21 8.00
CA LEU A 27 -32.10 1.49 9.27
C LEU A 27 -30.79 0.82 9.71
N ALA A 28 -30.08 0.14 8.80
CA ALA A 28 -28.77 -0.44 9.08
C ALA A 28 -27.74 0.64 9.46
N ARG A 29 -27.75 1.79 8.78
CA ARG A 29 -26.92 2.96 9.11
C ARG A 29 -27.26 3.53 10.50
N SER A 30 -28.54 3.67 10.82
CA SER A 30 -28.99 4.11 12.16
C SER A 30 -28.61 3.11 13.25
N LEU A 31 -28.71 1.80 12.99
CA LEU A 31 -28.29 0.76 13.94
C LEU A 31 -26.78 0.76 14.17
N MET A 32 -25.98 1.01 13.13
CA MET A 32 -24.52 1.16 13.25
C MET A 32 -24.13 2.47 13.96
N GLN A 33 -24.96 3.52 13.89
CA GLN A 33 -24.73 4.82 14.53
C GLN A 33 -25.27 4.89 15.96
N GLY A 34 -26.22 4.04 16.34
CA GLY A 34 -26.86 4.02 17.66
C GLY A 34 -26.20 3.08 18.69
N MET A 35 -25.09 2.43 18.34
CA MET A 35 -24.23 1.75 19.30
C MET A 35 -23.27 2.81 19.86
N ASP A 36 -23.46 3.24 21.10
CA ASP A 36 -22.50 4.09 21.82
C ASP A 36 -21.17 3.34 22.00
N ILE A 37 -20.35 3.31 20.95
CA ILE A 37 -18.92 3.14 21.07
C ILE A 37 -18.40 4.56 21.28
N ASP A 38 -17.97 4.86 22.50
CA ASP A 38 -17.36 6.13 22.88
C ASP A 38 -16.09 6.37 22.05
N LEU A 39 -16.26 6.93 20.86
CA LEU A 39 -15.23 7.57 20.08
C LEU A 39 -15.35 9.06 20.37
N GLY A 40 -14.82 9.47 21.53
CA GLY A 40 -14.40 10.86 21.69
C GLY A 40 -13.46 11.29 20.55
N PRO A 41 -12.92 12.52 20.55
CA PRO A 41 -11.88 12.95 19.60
C PRO A 41 -10.55 12.17 19.71
N PHE A 42 -10.57 10.97 20.30
CA PHE A 42 -9.48 10.02 20.39
C PHE A 42 -9.14 9.57 18.96
N GLU A 43 -8.01 10.09 18.46
CA GLU A 43 -7.37 9.67 17.22
C GLU A 43 -7.10 8.16 17.25
N VAL A 44 -8.09 7.34 16.92
CA VAL A 44 -7.86 5.94 16.57
C VAL A 44 -7.06 5.98 15.27
N SER A 45 -5.77 5.73 15.43
CA SER A 45 -4.74 5.82 14.42
C SER A 45 -5.00 4.79 13.33
N ASP A 46 -5.87 5.16 12.39
CA ASP A 46 -6.23 4.38 11.22
C ASP A 46 -5.11 4.46 10.17
N TRP A 47 -3.95 3.95 10.58
CA TRP A 47 -2.79 3.77 9.72
C TRP A 47 -3.07 2.79 8.57
N ASP A 48 -4.17 2.03 8.63
CA ASP A 48 -4.63 1.17 7.54
C ASP A 48 -5.22 1.98 6.37
N ASN A 49 -5.80 3.15 6.63
CA ASN A 49 -6.33 4.05 5.60
C ASN A 49 -5.44 5.26 5.30
N ARG A 50 -4.35 5.48 6.05
CA ARG A 50 -3.37 6.55 5.80
C ARG A 50 -2.25 6.08 4.89
N LEU A 51 -1.68 7.00 4.09
CA LEU A 51 -0.42 6.71 3.41
C LEU A 51 0.69 6.51 4.44
N PRO A 52 1.61 5.56 4.20
CA PRO A 52 2.74 5.37 5.09
C PRO A 52 3.59 6.64 5.13
N PRO A 53 4.19 6.99 6.28
CA PRO A 53 5.02 8.17 6.42
C PRO A 53 6.26 8.09 5.52
N PRO A 54 6.95 9.21 5.32
CA PRO A 54 8.19 9.24 4.55
C PRO A 54 9.27 8.34 5.18
N ALA A 55 10.19 7.87 4.35
CA ALA A 55 11.35 7.13 4.82
C ALA A 55 12.20 8.00 5.76
N ALA A 56 12.88 7.35 6.70
CA ALA A 56 13.78 8.01 7.63
C ALA A 56 14.83 8.84 6.87
N ARG A 57 15.06 10.08 7.30
CA ARG A 57 15.99 11.00 6.62
C ARG A 57 17.41 10.45 6.55
N ALA A 58 17.83 9.75 7.60
CA ALA A 58 19.12 9.10 7.64
C ALA A 58 19.26 8.03 6.55
N ILE A 59 18.18 7.26 6.28
CA ILE A 59 18.18 6.22 5.25
C ILE A 59 18.19 6.85 3.86
N THR A 60 17.39 7.88 3.63
CA THR A 60 17.31 8.56 2.31
C THR A 60 18.64 9.20 1.91
N GLN A 61 19.39 9.76 2.87
CA GLN A 61 20.70 10.37 2.63
C GLN A 61 21.81 9.33 2.41
N ASN A 62 21.75 8.22 3.14
CA ASN A 62 22.78 7.18 3.13
C ASN A 62 22.49 6.02 2.16
N LEU A 63 21.56 6.18 1.21
CA LEU A 63 21.34 5.14 0.20
C LEU A 63 22.62 4.89 -0.59
N PRO A 64 23.03 3.61 -0.74
CA PRO A 64 24.20 3.25 -1.52
C PRO A 64 24.14 3.84 -2.93
N THR A 65 25.14 4.63 -3.28
CA THR A 65 25.35 5.11 -4.65
C THR A 65 26.18 4.08 -5.39
N VAL A 66 25.71 3.67 -6.55
CA VAL A 66 26.41 2.72 -7.43
C VAL A 66 26.59 3.39 -8.78
N VAL A 67 27.76 3.19 -9.38
CA VAL A 67 28.05 3.65 -10.75
C VAL A 67 27.66 2.53 -11.71
N ILE A 68 26.91 2.87 -12.75
CA ILE A 68 26.51 1.91 -13.78
C ILE A 68 27.74 1.51 -14.61
N THR A 69 27.97 0.20 -14.68
CA THR A 69 29.03 -0.39 -15.52
C THR A 69 28.60 -0.42 -16.99
N PRO A 70 29.53 -0.41 -17.96
CA PRO A 70 29.18 -0.47 -19.38
C PRO A 70 28.34 -1.70 -19.72
N GLU A 71 28.64 -2.87 -19.13
CA GLU A 71 27.84 -4.09 -19.31
C GLU A 71 26.38 -3.96 -18.84
N GLN A 72 26.14 -3.10 -17.85
CA GLN A 72 24.80 -2.82 -17.32
C GLN A 72 24.05 -1.84 -18.21
N ALA A 73 24.74 -0.84 -18.77
CA ALA A 73 24.19 0.05 -19.78
C ALA A 73 23.83 -0.73 -21.07
N ASP A 74 24.70 -1.64 -21.52
CA ASP A 74 24.47 -2.49 -22.70
C ASP A 74 23.25 -3.43 -22.54
N LYS A 75 22.94 -3.83 -21.29
CA LYS A 75 21.73 -4.61 -20.96
C LYS A 75 20.45 -3.78 -21.00
N GLY A 76 20.55 -2.47 -21.25
CA GLY A 76 19.41 -1.56 -21.31
C GLY A 76 18.68 -1.45 -19.98
N LEU A 77 19.40 -1.39 -18.86
CA LEU A 77 18.79 -1.12 -17.55
C LEU A 77 18.13 0.26 -17.56
N LYS A 78 16.89 0.33 -17.04
CA LYS A 78 16.06 1.55 -17.04
C LYS A 78 15.63 1.91 -15.64
N CYS A 79 15.48 3.21 -15.39
CA CYS A 79 14.83 3.69 -14.18
C CYS A 79 13.32 3.49 -14.27
N PRO A 80 12.68 2.72 -13.37
CA PRO A 80 11.24 2.44 -13.44
C PRO A 80 10.34 3.67 -13.22
N VAL A 81 10.90 4.77 -12.71
CA VAL A 81 10.14 5.98 -12.37
C VAL A 81 10.06 6.93 -13.57
N CYS A 82 11.18 7.21 -14.24
CA CYS A 82 11.20 8.07 -15.43
C CYS A 82 11.21 7.30 -16.76
N LEU A 83 11.35 5.98 -16.71
CA LEU A 83 11.41 5.07 -17.86
C LEU A 83 12.59 5.31 -18.82
N LEU A 84 13.58 6.10 -18.39
CA LEU A 84 14.81 6.36 -19.14
C LEU A 84 15.86 5.29 -18.87
N GLU A 85 16.66 5.00 -19.89
CA GLU A 85 17.85 4.13 -19.82
C GLU A 85 18.95 4.82 -19.01
N PHE A 86 19.72 4.04 -18.27
CA PHE A 86 20.89 4.54 -17.56
C PHE A 86 22.07 4.67 -18.52
N GLU A 87 22.83 5.76 -18.38
CA GLU A 87 24.05 5.98 -19.16
C GLU A 87 25.25 5.28 -18.51
N GLU A 88 26.30 5.06 -19.31
CA GLU A 88 27.56 4.56 -18.78
C GLU A 88 28.16 5.55 -17.76
N LEU A 89 28.74 5.02 -16.68
CA LEU A 89 29.29 5.82 -15.58
C LEU A 89 28.28 6.70 -14.84
N GLU A 90 26.98 6.54 -15.10
CA GLU A 90 25.95 7.28 -14.40
C GLU A 90 25.83 6.83 -12.94
N THR A 91 25.67 7.80 -12.02
CA THR A 91 25.50 7.53 -10.59
C THR A 91 24.03 7.29 -10.27
N VAL A 92 23.70 6.07 -9.85
CA VAL A 92 22.35 5.67 -9.43
C VAL A 92 22.30 5.35 -7.94
N ARG A 93 21.10 5.41 -7.37
CA ARG A 93 20.84 4.98 -5.99
C ARG A 93 20.31 3.56 -6.00
N LYS A 94 20.90 2.70 -5.17
CA LYS A 94 20.51 1.31 -5.00
C LYS A 94 19.72 1.13 -3.70
N MET A 95 18.48 0.67 -3.82
CA MET A 95 17.64 0.31 -2.67
C MET A 95 18.12 -1.00 -2.00
N PRO A 96 17.77 -1.26 -0.73
CA PRO A 96 18.14 -2.52 -0.05
C PRO A 96 17.51 -3.77 -0.70
N CYS A 97 16.40 -3.62 -1.43
CA CYS A 97 15.82 -4.65 -2.28
C CYS A 97 16.56 -4.85 -3.63
N GLN A 98 17.72 -4.21 -3.81
CA GLN A 98 18.58 -4.27 -5.00
C GLN A 98 18.04 -3.60 -6.28
N HIS A 99 16.95 -2.84 -6.18
CA HIS A 99 16.43 -2.03 -7.29
C HIS A 99 17.21 -0.71 -7.45
N PHE A 100 17.39 -0.27 -8.70
CA PHE A 100 18.15 0.92 -9.08
C PHE A 100 17.25 2.05 -9.55
N PHE A 101 17.60 3.28 -9.18
CA PHE A 101 16.87 4.49 -9.55
C PHE A 101 17.81 5.69 -9.67
N HIS A 102 17.46 6.68 -10.50
CA HIS A 102 18.15 7.97 -10.46
C HIS A 102 17.95 8.63 -9.10
N ALA A 103 18.98 9.33 -8.61
CA ALA A 103 18.89 10.10 -7.37
C ALA A 103 17.73 11.12 -7.41
N GLY A 104 17.55 11.80 -8.55
CA GLY A 104 16.44 12.74 -8.77
C GLY A 104 15.05 12.11 -8.80
N CYS A 105 14.95 10.79 -9.04
CA CYS A 105 13.67 10.08 -9.06
C CYS A 105 13.31 9.50 -7.69
N ILE A 106 14.27 8.85 -7.01
CA ILE A 106 13.98 8.11 -5.78
C ILE A 106 13.90 9.00 -4.55
N LEU A 107 14.70 10.06 -4.45
CA LEU A 107 14.71 10.92 -3.26
C LEU A 107 13.37 11.65 -3.05
N PRO A 108 12.73 12.25 -4.08
CA PRO A 108 11.41 12.85 -3.92
C PRO A 108 10.33 11.81 -3.59
N TRP A 109 10.44 10.60 -4.12
CA TRP A 109 9.53 9.51 -3.82
C TRP A 109 9.60 9.10 -2.34
N LEU A 110 10.82 8.92 -1.84
CA LEU A 110 11.08 8.56 -0.44
C LEU A 110 10.76 9.68 0.55
N GLY A 111 10.69 10.93 0.06
CA GLY A 111 10.18 12.07 0.82
C GLY A 111 8.66 12.10 0.98
N LYS A 112 7.91 11.26 0.24
CA LYS A 112 6.45 11.15 0.34
C LYS A 112 5.99 9.82 0.92
N THR A 113 6.69 8.74 0.61
CA THR A 113 6.36 7.38 1.07
C THR A 113 7.65 6.66 1.47
N ASN A 114 7.56 5.61 2.27
CA ASN A 114 8.73 4.84 2.69
C ASN A 114 8.99 3.57 1.85
N SER A 115 8.27 3.34 0.74
CA SER A 115 8.28 2.07 0.02
C SER A 115 8.97 2.13 -1.34
N CYS A 116 9.56 1.01 -1.75
CA CYS A 116 10.14 0.86 -3.09
C CYS A 116 9.04 0.87 -4.17
N PRO A 117 9.16 1.67 -5.25
CA PRO A 117 8.17 1.71 -6.34
C PRO A 117 7.94 0.36 -7.05
N LEU A 118 8.94 -0.54 -7.04
CA LEU A 118 8.87 -1.82 -7.74
C LEU A 118 8.29 -2.95 -6.88
N CYS A 119 8.88 -3.19 -5.70
CA CYS A 119 8.53 -4.35 -4.86
C CYS A 119 7.76 -4.00 -3.59
N ARG A 120 7.47 -2.71 -3.37
CA ARG A 120 6.79 -2.21 -2.17
C ARG A 120 7.50 -2.53 -0.85
N LEU A 121 8.77 -2.93 -0.88
CA LEU A 121 9.57 -3.07 0.34
C LEU A 121 9.61 -1.72 1.06
N GLU A 122 9.12 -1.72 2.29
CA GLU A 122 9.10 -0.54 3.16
C GLU A 122 10.44 -0.38 3.89
N LEU A 123 10.95 0.85 3.86
CA LEU A 123 12.08 1.30 4.66
C LEU A 123 11.62 1.78 6.04
N PRO A 124 12.53 1.80 7.03
CA PRO A 124 12.28 2.43 8.32
C PRO A 124 11.93 3.92 8.16
N THR A 125 11.10 4.42 9.06
CA THR A 125 10.63 5.80 9.12
C THR A 125 11.06 6.47 10.42
N ASP A 126 11.06 7.81 10.46
CA ASP A 126 11.35 8.58 11.67
C ASP A 126 10.12 8.71 12.60
N ASN A 127 8.95 8.18 12.20
CA ASN A 127 7.71 8.24 12.98
C ASN A 127 7.60 7.00 13.88
N GLN A 128 7.81 7.19 15.19
CA GLN A 128 7.79 6.11 16.17
C GLN A 128 6.43 5.39 16.25
N GLU A 129 5.32 6.14 16.22
CA GLU A 129 3.97 5.58 16.29
C GLU A 129 3.69 4.64 15.12
N TYR A 130 4.12 5.02 13.91
CA TYR A 130 3.98 4.19 12.73
C TYR A 130 4.83 2.91 12.80
N GLU A 131 6.07 3.00 13.28
CA GLU A 131 6.94 1.82 13.47
C GLU A 131 6.37 0.86 14.52
N GLU A 132 5.76 1.38 15.60
CA GLU A 132 5.07 0.58 16.60
C GLU A 132 3.81 -0.10 16.05
N PHE A 133 3.00 0.65 15.30
CA PHE A 133 1.83 0.13 14.58
C PHE A 133 2.24 -1.00 13.62
N LYS A 134 3.30 -0.81 12.84
CA LYS A 134 3.84 -1.80 11.91
C LYS A 134 4.24 -3.09 12.62
N LYS A 135 4.95 -2.98 13.75
CA LYS A 135 5.32 -4.14 14.58
C LYS A 135 4.09 -4.85 15.15
N ASP A 136 3.07 -4.10 15.58
CA ASP A 136 1.83 -4.68 16.08
C ASP A 136 1.05 -5.44 14.99
N LYS A 137 0.92 -4.84 13.82
CA LYS A 137 0.29 -5.47 12.64
C LYS A 137 0.98 -6.77 12.27
N GLU A 138 2.31 -6.81 12.30
CA GLU A 138 3.09 -8.03 12.02
C GLU A 138 2.86 -9.12 13.08
N ARG A 139 2.85 -8.76 14.38
CA ARG A 139 2.52 -9.71 15.46
C ARG A 139 1.12 -10.30 15.29
N ARG A 140 0.13 -9.50 14.90
CA ARG A 140 -1.24 -9.95 14.63
C ARG A 140 -1.27 -10.98 13.49
N LYS A 141 -0.62 -10.69 12.36
CA LYS A 141 -0.49 -11.62 11.23
C LYS A 141 0.20 -12.93 11.61
N GLN A 142 1.28 -12.85 12.40
CA GLN A 142 1.98 -14.05 12.86
C GLN A 142 1.09 -14.92 13.77
N LYS A 143 0.31 -14.30 14.65
CA LYS A 143 -0.65 -15.01 15.51
C LYS A 143 -1.73 -15.68 14.67
N GLU A 144 -2.26 -15.01 13.66
CA GLU A 144 -3.25 -15.54 12.73
C GLU A 144 -2.69 -16.75 11.97
N HIS A 145 -1.52 -16.61 11.34
CA HIS A 145 -0.87 -17.72 10.64
C HIS A 145 -0.60 -18.91 11.57
N ARG A 146 -0.19 -18.67 12.82
CA ARG A 146 -0.03 -19.73 13.82
C ARG A 146 -1.34 -20.45 14.11
N LEU A 147 -2.45 -19.71 14.25
CA LEU A 147 -3.78 -20.28 14.47
C LEU A 147 -4.26 -21.08 13.26
N GLU A 148 -4.05 -20.56 12.05
CA GLU A 148 -4.39 -21.24 10.81
C GLU A 148 -3.61 -22.56 10.65
N ASN A 149 -2.30 -22.54 10.94
CA ASN A 149 -1.49 -23.77 10.93
C ASN A 149 -1.98 -24.80 11.97
N LEU A 150 -2.42 -24.35 13.14
CA LEU A 150 -3.01 -25.24 14.15
C LEU A 150 -4.34 -25.84 13.67
N HIS A 151 -5.20 -25.04 13.02
CA HIS A 151 -6.42 -25.56 12.41
C HIS A 151 -6.11 -26.56 11.30
N GLY A 152 -5.15 -26.28 10.42
CA GLY A 152 -4.73 -27.21 9.36
C GLY A 152 -4.23 -28.56 9.88
N ALA A 153 -3.46 -28.55 10.98
CA ALA A 153 -2.97 -29.78 11.62
C ALA A 153 -4.07 -30.60 12.33
N MET A 154 -5.24 -30.01 12.59
CA MET A 154 -6.37 -30.69 13.23
C MET A 154 -7.22 -31.49 12.22
N TYR A 155 -7.13 -31.15 10.93
CA TYR A 155 -7.94 -31.73 9.86
C TYR A 155 -7.15 -32.65 8.90
N THR A 156 -5.92 -33.03 9.28
CA THR A 156 -5.07 -34.03 8.59
C THR A 156 -4.81 -35.22 9.48
#